data_AF-A0A926XWE9-F1
#
_entry.id   AF-A0A926XWE9-F1
#
_cell.length_a   1.000
_cell.length_b   1.000
_cell.length_c   1.000
_cell.angle_alpha   90.00
_cell.angle_beta   90.00
_cell.angle_gamma   90.00
#
_symmetry.space_group_name_H-M   'P 1'
#
loop_
_entity.id
_entity.type
_entity.pdbx_description
1 polymer ?
#
loop_
_entity_poly.entity_id
_entity_poly.type
_entity_poly.pdbx_seq_one_letter_code
_entity_poly.pdbx_strand_id
1 'polypeptide(L)'
;MVHRHLPAKLASLVLLTASLTACNNWEENPTTVSPQLRKSVDYAKLTDTTTYANFFVDDKGAKTVDLTVGSARLGMFRAINTYNGTAASTGAVLDATVLKNMFSNTGNPFSGTANASLNTSGVQLRNVTASSLSAADAEKERATVEAGFTPMAAISKFASATASEGKPGKLGTYLVDDKGIEWAQIIQKGLIGAFQVDYIANVLLSDKNLALDNQTLVSGKNYTALEQNWDEIFGIITANPVYGGKATATSSGESFIGSYLWEYNKEDFPKIHKALLTGRAAIVNNDKTLLKTQATLIRSAMEKAIAGAALGYLGKWKTAGTNTAAAAHAMGEGLGFIYSLRYAKMNNADAAFSDGLLNNLVYSAPNGFWGLTNAKIDAASSAIKTKFNIQ
;
A
#
# COMPACT_ATOMS: atom_id res chain seq x y z
N MET A 1 -7.06 66.75 -32.93
CA MET A 1 -7.58 66.26 -31.64
C MET A 1 -7.77 64.74 -31.74
N VAL A 2 -6.68 63.97 -31.69
CA VAL A 2 -6.66 62.52 -31.44
C VAL A 2 -5.27 62.22 -30.89
N HIS A 3 -5.19 61.78 -29.63
CA HIS A 3 -3.95 61.37 -28.99
C HIS A 3 -3.43 60.06 -29.59
N ARG A 4 -2.14 60.02 -29.94
CA ARG A 4 -1.38 58.77 -30.10
C ARG A 4 -0.02 58.90 -29.39
N HIS A 5 0.28 57.86 -28.63
CA HIS A 5 1.31 57.74 -27.59
C HIS A 5 2.75 57.81 -28.12
N LEU A 6 3.64 58.34 -27.27
CA LEU A 6 5.10 58.21 -27.33
C LEU A 6 5.55 56.74 -27.19
N PRO A 7 6.71 56.35 -27.76
CA PRO A 7 7.35 55.08 -27.47
C PRO A 7 8.27 55.21 -26.24
N ALA A 8 8.01 54.43 -25.19
CA ALA A 8 8.94 54.26 -24.07
C ALA A 8 9.87 53.07 -24.35
N LYS A 9 11.17 53.37 -24.40
CA LYS A 9 12.28 52.42 -24.54
C LYS A 9 12.29 51.45 -23.35
N LEU A 10 12.27 50.15 -23.60
CA LEU A 10 12.58 49.14 -22.59
C LEU A 10 14.09 49.20 -22.27
N ALA A 11 14.41 49.52 -21.03
CA ALA A 11 15.74 49.36 -20.47
C ALA A 11 15.94 47.89 -20.07
N SER A 12 16.96 47.25 -20.64
CA SER A 12 17.43 45.92 -20.24
C SER A 12 18.10 46.01 -18.86
N LEU A 13 17.47 45.42 -17.84
CA LEU A 13 18.04 45.25 -16.52
C LEU A 13 18.88 43.96 -16.51
N VAL A 14 20.20 44.11 -16.61
CA VAL A 14 21.17 43.04 -16.35
C VAL A 14 21.24 42.85 -14.83
N LEU A 15 20.62 41.79 -14.30
CA LEU A 15 20.87 41.36 -12.92
C LEU A 15 22.13 40.49 -12.90
N LEU A 16 23.19 41.05 -12.33
CA LEU A 16 24.41 40.36 -11.94
C LEU A 16 24.06 39.39 -10.78
N THR A 17 23.96 38.08 -11.06
CA THR A 17 23.88 37.07 -9.99
C THR A 17 25.28 36.81 -9.45
N ALA A 18 25.59 37.36 -8.28
CA ALA A 18 26.76 36.98 -7.51
C ALA A 18 26.55 35.56 -6.97
N SER A 19 27.24 34.58 -7.56
CA SER A 19 27.35 33.23 -7.04
C SER A 19 28.28 33.23 -5.82
N LEU A 20 27.71 33.27 -4.62
CA LEU A 20 28.45 32.91 -3.40
C LEU A 20 28.42 31.39 -3.25
N THR A 21 29.45 30.73 -3.79
CA THR A 21 29.81 29.37 -3.39
C THR A 21 30.30 29.41 -1.95
N ALA A 22 29.41 29.10 -1.00
CA ALA A 22 29.80 28.74 0.36
C ALA A 22 30.38 27.32 0.32
N CYS A 23 31.71 27.23 0.30
CA CYS A 23 32.41 26.01 0.72
C CYS A 23 32.16 25.84 2.22
N ASN A 24 31.25 24.95 2.60
CA ASN A 24 31.09 24.57 4.00
C ASN A 24 32.20 23.57 4.32
N ASN A 25 33.29 24.05 4.90
CA ASN A 25 34.22 23.19 5.64
C ASN A 25 33.46 22.65 6.85
N TRP A 26 33.09 21.37 6.78
CA TRP A 26 32.41 20.62 7.82
C TRP A 26 33.47 20.07 8.77
N GLU A 27 34.02 20.95 9.61
CA GLU A 27 34.49 20.48 10.91
C GLU A 27 33.25 20.06 11.70
N GLU A 28 33.18 18.77 12.05
CA GLU A 28 32.16 18.20 12.91
C GLU A 28 32.10 18.98 14.23
N ASN A 29 31.07 19.79 14.41
CA ASN A 29 30.72 20.34 15.72
C ASN A 29 30.04 19.22 16.53
N PRO A 30 30.65 18.65 17.59
CA PRO A 30 30.14 17.44 18.25
C PRO A 30 28.95 17.68 19.20
N THR A 31 28.29 18.84 19.15
CA THR A 31 27.45 19.33 20.26
C THR A 31 26.01 19.71 19.92
N THR A 32 25.50 19.47 18.71
CA THR A 32 24.06 19.63 18.47
C THR A 32 23.31 18.43 19.07
N VAL A 33 23.06 18.49 20.39
CA VAL A 33 22.11 17.59 21.05
C VAL A 33 20.74 17.87 20.43
N SER A 34 20.17 16.87 19.75
CA SER A 34 18.78 16.97 19.27
C SER A 34 17.88 17.31 20.46
N PRO A 35 17.04 18.36 20.38
CA PRO A 35 16.15 18.73 21.46
C PRO A 35 15.22 17.57 21.79
N GLN A 36 15.15 17.22 23.06
CA GLN A 36 14.24 16.19 23.54
C GLN A 36 12.87 16.83 23.81
N LEU A 37 11.96 16.71 22.84
CA LEU A 37 10.65 17.37 22.89
C LEU A 37 9.68 16.75 23.92
N ARG A 38 9.97 15.53 24.38
CA ARG A 38 9.06 14.73 25.21
C ARG A 38 9.85 13.88 26.19
N LYS A 39 9.20 13.46 27.27
CA LYS A 39 9.77 12.45 28.18
C LYS A 39 10.06 11.16 27.43
N SER A 40 11.27 10.63 27.62
CA SER A 40 11.68 9.36 27.01
C SER A 40 10.75 8.22 27.44
N VAL A 41 10.43 7.35 26.49
CA VAL A 41 9.61 6.16 26.70
C VAL A 41 10.53 4.99 27.07
N ASP A 42 10.23 4.35 28.20
CA ASP A 42 10.89 3.11 28.61
C ASP A 42 10.42 1.95 27.73
N TYR A 43 11.33 1.39 26.92
CA TYR A 43 11.03 0.30 26.00
C TYR A 43 10.54 -0.97 26.69
N ALA A 44 10.89 -1.19 27.97
CA ALA A 44 10.44 -2.34 28.75
C ALA A 44 8.93 -2.30 29.04
N LYS A 45 8.32 -1.12 29.01
CA LYS A 45 6.86 -0.94 29.22
C LYS A 45 6.03 -1.21 27.97
N LEU A 46 6.66 -1.34 26.80
CA LEU A 46 5.97 -1.60 25.56
C LEU A 46 5.72 -3.10 25.44
N THR A 47 4.48 -3.55 25.48
CA THR A 47 4.11 -4.95 25.24
C THR A 47 3.36 -5.10 23.92
N ASP A 48 3.24 -6.32 23.43
CA ASP A 48 2.38 -6.67 22.29
C ASP A 48 0.88 -6.40 22.54
N THR A 49 0.47 -6.25 23.81
CA THR A 49 -0.90 -5.88 24.22
C THR A 49 -1.09 -4.39 24.50
N THR A 50 -0.02 -3.60 24.49
CA THR A 50 -0.09 -2.15 24.76
C THR A 50 -0.83 -1.45 23.61
N THR A 51 -1.83 -0.63 23.92
CA THR A 51 -2.50 0.17 22.90
C THR A 51 -1.56 1.22 22.31
N TYR A 52 -1.63 1.45 21.00
CA TYR A 52 -0.63 2.25 20.28
C TYR A 52 -0.43 3.64 20.87
N ALA A 53 -1.50 4.39 21.12
CA ALA A 53 -1.41 5.75 21.61
C ALA A 53 -1.14 5.89 23.12
N ASN A 54 -0.92 4.79 23.86
CA ASN A 54 -0.91 4.84 25.32
C ASN A 54 0.21 5.75 25.87
N PHE A 55 1.43 5.59 25.37
CA PHE A 55 2.65 6.23 25.90
C PHE A 55 3.09 7.50 25.15
N PHE A 56 2.39 7.88 24.08
CA PHE A 56 2.81 9.00 23.22
C PHE A 56 1.99 10.25 23.54
N VAL A 57 2.54 11.06 24.44
CA VAL A 57 1.96 12.31 24.94
C VAL A 57 3.02 13.41 25.01
N ASP A 58 2.57 14.66 25.01
CA ASP A 58 3.41 15.81 25.34
C ASP A 58 3.63 15.94 26.86
N ASP A 59 4.37 16.96 27.28
CA ASP A 59 4.66 17.22 28.70
C ASP A 59 3.42 17.53 29.54
N LYS A 60 2.31 17.91 28.91
CA LYS A 60 1.01 18.18 29.54
C LYS A 60 0.08 16.96 29.52
N GLY A 61 0.52 15.84 28.96
CA GLY A 61 -0.26 14.60 28.84
C GLY A 61 -1.22 14.56 27.65
N ALA A 62 -1.20 15.55 26.75
CA ALA A 62 -2.02 15.51 25.54
C ALA A 62 -1.41 14.55 24.51
N LYS A 63 -2.25 13.77 23.82
CA LYS A 63 -1.79 12.78 22.84
C LYS A 63 -1.06 13.46 21.68
N THR A 64 0.03 12.83 21.23
CA THR A 64 0.79 13.28 20.05
C THR A 64 0.53 12.41 18.83
N VAL A 65 -0.22 11.32 18.97
CA VAL A 65 -0.56 10.42 17.86
C VAL A 65 -1.67 10.99 16.99
N ASP A 66 -1.49 10.94 15.66
CA ASP A 66 -2.52 11.27 14.68
C ASP A 66 -2.67 10.17 13.61
N LEU A 67 -3.69 9.33 13.78
CA LEU A 67 -3.96 8.24 12.84
C LEU A 67 -4.87 8.65 11.66
N THR A 68 -5.26 9.93 11.57
CA THR A 68 -6.35 10.39 10.68
C THR A 68 -6.06 10.09 9.22
N VAL A 69 -4.85 10.46 8.75
CA VAL A 69 -4.43 10.28 7.35
C VAL A 69 -4.39 8.79 6.98
N GLY A 70 -3.72 7.97 7.80
CA GLY A 70 -3.59 6.54 7.53
C GLY A 70 -4.93 5.82 7.59
N SER A 71 -5.76 6.14 8.59
CA SER A 71 -7.10 5.56 8.75
C SER A 71 -8.03 5.92 7.60
N ALA A 72 -7.96 7.15 7.10
CA ALA A 72 -8.73 7.57 5.93
C ALA A 72 -8.34 6.76 4.69
N ARG A 73 -7.04 6.56 4.43
CA ARG A 73 -6.58 5.76 3.28
C ARG A 73 -6.95 4.28 3.41
N LEU A 74 -6.79 3.67 4.59
CA LEU A 74 -7.28 2.32 4.84
C LEU A 74 -8.80 2.22 4.60
N GLY A 75 -9.54 3.23 5.06
CA GLY A 75 -10.98 3.35 4.82
C GLY A 75 -11.35 3.43 3.34
N MET A 76 -10.63 4.24 2.55
CA MET A 76 -10.82 4.33 1.10
C MET A 76 -10.56 2.99 0.41
N PHE A 77 -9.50 2.29 0.82
CA PHE A 77 -9.17 1.00 0.22
C PHE A 77 -10.23 -0.05 0.57
N ARG A 78 -10.71 -0.08 1.81
CA ARG A 78 -11.88 -0.90 2.21
C ARG A 78 -13.11 -0.56 1.38
N ALA A 79 -13.40 0.72 1.16
CA ALA A 79 -14.56 1.13 0.39
C ALA A 79 -14.48 0.67 -1.08
N ILE A 80 -13.33 0.81 -1.75
CA ILE A 80 -13.11 0.29 -3.11
C ILE A 80 -13.33 -1.23 -3.14
N ASN A 81 -12.74 -1.96 -2.19
CA ASN A 81 -12.89 -3.40 -2.12
C ASN A 81 -14.34 -3.83 -1.89
N THR A 82 -15.06 -3.15 -1.00
CA THR A 82 -16.49 -3.39 -0.75
C THR A 82 -17.31 -3.14 -2.00
N TYR A 83 -17.10 -2.02 -2.69
CA TYR A 83 -17.82 -1.70 -3.93
C TYR A 83 -17.60 -2.77 -5.00
N ASN A 84 -16.34 -3.18 -5.24
CA ASN A 84 -16.01 -4.30 -6.14
C ASN A 84 -16.76 -5.58 -5.78
N GLY A 85 -16.80 -5.92 -4.49
CA GLY A 85 -17.43 -7.15 -3.98
C GLY A 85 -18.95 -7.22 -4.21
N THR A 86 -19.64 -6.07 -4.31
CA THR A 86 -21.10 -6.05 -4.53
C THR A 86 -21.52 -6.67 -5.85
N ALA A 87 -20.67 -6.63 -6.89
CA ALA A 87 -20.97 -7.30 -8.16
C ALA A 87 -21.16 -8.81 -7.99
N ALA A 88 -20.27 -9.45 -7.23
CA ALA A 88 -20.35 -10.89 -6.98
C ALA A 88 -21.42 -11.23 -5.93
N SER A 89 -21.49 -10.46 -4.83
CA SER A 89 -22.34 -10.81 -3.68
C SER A 89 -23.82 -10.48 -3.86
N THR A 90 -24.15 -9.33 -4.45
CA THR A 90 -25.54 -8.86 -4.62
C THR A 90 -25.96 -8.73 -6.08
N GLY A 91 -25.03 -8.91 -7.03
CA GLY A 91 -25.30 -8.72 -8.45
C GLY A 91 -25.37 -7.25 -8.86
N ALA A 92 -24.79 -6.35 -8.07
CA ALA A 92 -24.78 -4.93 -8.39
C ALA A 92 -24.00 -4.64 -9.68
N VAL A 93 -24.57 -3.82 -10.55
CA VAL A 93 -23.85 -3.27 -11.71
C VAL A 93 -22.97 -2.13 -11.23
N LEU A 94 -21.68 -2.21 -11.54
CA LEU A 94 -20.69 -1.22 -11.13
C LEU A 94 -20.42 -0.19 -12.23
N ASP A 95 -19.93 0.97 -11.81
CA ASP A 95 -19.43 2.03 -12.69
C ASP A 95 -17.93 2.22 -12.49
N ALA A 96 -17.17 2.09 -13.58
CA ALA A 96 -15.72 2.30 -13.58
C ALA A 96 -15.35 3.74 -13.19
N THR A 97 -16.21 4.72 -13.49
CA THR A 97 -16.01 6.13 -13.11
C THR A 97 -16.10 6.29 -11.60
N VAL A 98 -17.05 5.62 -10.95
CA VAL A 98 -17.15 5.63 -9.48
C VAL A 98 -15.88 5.04 -8.86
N LEU A 99 -15.36 3.93 -9.39
CA LEU A 99 -14.10 3.35 -8.92
C LEU A 99 -12.89 4.29 -9.08
N LYS A 100 -12.75 4.93 -10.25
CA LYS A 100 -11.71 5.94 -10.51
C LYS A 100 -11.82 7.12 -9.54
N ASN A 101 -13.05 7.56 -9.28
CA ASN A 101 -13.34 8.65 -8.37
C ASN A 101 -13.01 8.24 -6.92
N MET A 102 -13.37 7.04 -6.46
CA MET A 102 -12.98 6.52 -5.14
C MET A 102 -11.46 6.45 -4.99
N PHE A 103 -10.75 6.01 -6.03
CA PHE A 103 -9.29 5.92 -6.02
C PHE A 103 -8.59 7.28 -5.95
N SER A 104 -9.11 8.26 -6.70
CA SER A 104 -8.61 9.65 -6.73
C SER A 104 -9.21 10.55 -5.65
N ASN A 105 -10.22 10.07 -4.90
CA ASN A 105 -11.08 10.85 -4.01
C ASN A 105 -11.62 12.15 -4.66
N THR A 106 -12.31 12.02 -5.80
CA THR A 106 -12.89 13.16 -6.53
C THR A 106 -14.40 13.00 -6.73
N GLY A 107 -15.17 14.08 -6.69
CA GLY A 107 -16.60 14.05 -6.98
C GLY A 107 -17.48 13.36 -5.92
N ASN A 108 -17.08 13.40 -4.64
CA ASN A 108 -17.80 12.79 -3.51
C ASN A 108 -18.21 11.31 -3.71
N PRO A 109 -17.26 10.42 -4.02
CA PRO A 109 -17.57 9.06 -4.47
C PRO A 109 -17.94 8.11 -3.33
N PHE A 110 -17.70 8.49 -2.07
CA PHE A 110 -18.02 7.65 -0.92
C PHE A 110 -19.43 7.96 -0.42
N SER A 111 -20.37 7.05 -0.67
CA SER A 111 -21.78 7.16 -0.27
C SER A 111 -22.35 5.84 0.26
N GLY A 112 -23.56 5.89 0.84
CA GLY A 112 -24.28 4.69 1.29
C GLY A 112 -23.60 4.01 2.49
N THR A 113 -23.24 2.74 2.34
CA THR A 113 -22.53 1.97 3.39
C THR A 113 -21.05 2.30 3.50
N ALA A 114 -20.49 3.04 2.54
CA ALA A 114 -19.15 3.61 2.66
C ALA A 114 -19.17 4.83 3.59
N ASN A 115 -18.09 5.02 4.36
CA ASN A 115 -17.97 6.17 5.25
C ASN A 115 -17.89 7.48 4.45
N ALA A 116 -18.96 8.27 4.44
CA ALA A 116 -19.05 9.53 3.70
C ALA A 116 -18.03 10.60 4.15
N SER A 117 -17.48 10.49 5.37
CA SER A 117 -16.44 11.42 5.83
C SER A 117 -15.13 11.30 5.05
N LEU A 118 -14.94 10.23 4.29
CA LEU A 118 -13.78 10.06 3.41
C LEU A 118 -13.73 11.10 2.30
N ASN A 119 -14.88 11.59 1.82
CA ASN A 119 -14.94 12.62 0.76
C ASN A 119 -14.23 13.92 1.17
N THR A 120 -14.27 14.26 2.46
CA THR A 120 -13.70 15.50 3.02
C THR A 120 -12.39 15.27 3.75
N SER A 121 -11.78 14.08 3.63
CA SER A 121 -10.55 13.72 4.35
C SER A 121 -9.29 14.45 3.86
N GLY A 122 -9.35 15.06 2.66
CA GLY A 122 -8.21 15.76 2.05
C GLY A 122 -7.10 14.84 1.53
N VAL A 123 -7.32 13.53 1.51
CA VAL A 123 -6.35 12.53 1.03
C VAL A 123 -6.94 11.73 -0.12
N GLN A 124 -6.08 11.01 -0.85
CA GLN A 124 -6.47 10.07 -1.90
C GLN A 124 -5.55 8.84 -1.82
N LEU A 125 -5.94 7.74 -2.47
CA LEU A 125 -5.05 6.58 -2.64
C LEU A 125 -4.13 6.78 -3.84
N ARG A 126 -4.66 7.35 -4.92
CA ARG A 126 -3.95 7.49 -6.19
C ARG A 126 -2.58 8.16 -6.08
N ASN A 127 -2.42 9.20 -5.26
CA ASN A 127 -1.14 9.92 -5.17
C ASN A 127 -0.05 9.14 -4.42
N VAL A 128 -0.43 8.14 -3.62
CA VAL A 128 0.51 7.32 -2.85
C VAL A 128 0.72 5.94 -3.46
N THR A 129 -0.14 5.52 -4.37
CA THR A 129 0.09 4.33 -5.20
C THR A 129 1.33 4.50 -6.07
N ALA A 130 2.23 3.52 -5.97
CA ALA A 130 3.52 3.43 -6.66
C ALA A 130 4.40 4.67 -6.46
N SER A 131 4.22 5.39 -5.35
CA SER A 131 4.85 6.69 -5.11
C SER A 131 6.34 6.62 -4.78
N SER A 132 6.89 5.41 -4.57
CA SER A 132 8.34 5.23 -4.46
C SER A 132 9.09 5.20 -5.81
N LEU A 133 8.36 5.19 -6.92
CA LEU A 133 8.91 5.20 -8.28
C LEU A 133 9.14 6.64 -8.79
N SER A 134 9.78 6.75 -9.96
CA SER A 134 9.82 8.02 -10.70
C SER A 134 8.41 8.50 -11.01
N ALA A 135 8.19 9.81 -11.18
CA ALA A 135 6.85 10.34 -11.48
C ALA A 135 6.24 9.69 -12.74
N ALA A 136 7.06 9.42 -13.76
CA ALA A 136 6.62 8.77 -14.99
C ALA A 136 6.22 7.31 -14.76
N ASP A 137 7.00 6.54 -13.99
CA ASP A 137 6.70 5.13 -13.74
C ASP A 137 5.56 4.95 -12.73
N ALA A 138 5.48 5.82 -11.72
CA ALA A 138 4.33 5.87 -10.81
C ALA A 138 3.01 6.10 -11.57
N GLU A 139 3.02 6.98 -12.58
CA GLU A 139 1.83 7.23 -13.39
C GLU A 139 1.44 6.03 -14.26
N LYS A 140 2.41 5.27 -14.81
CA LYS A 140 2.13 4.02 -15.53
C LYS A 140 1.45 2.99 -14.61
N GLU A 141 1.92 2.86 -13.38
CA GLU A 141 1.34 1.92 -12.41
C GLU A 141 -0.07 2.36 -11.97
N ARG A 142 -0.29 3.67 -11.74
CA ARG A 142 -1.63 4.21 -11.44
C ARG A 142 -2.60 4.00 -12.59
N ALA A 143 -2.15 4.24 -13.83
CA ALA A 143 -2.93 3.97 -15.03
C ALA A 143 -3.26 2.47 -15.17
N THR A 144 -2.35 1.58 -14.79
CA THR A 144 -2.58 0.13 -14.77
C THR A 144 -3.69 -0.25 -13.79
N VAL A 145 -3.66 0.28 -12.56
CA VAL A 145 -4.74 0.08 -11.58
C VAL A 145 -6.07 0.63 -12.11
N GLU A 146 -6.07 1.84 -12.67
CA GLU A 146 -7.27 2.48 -13.23
C GLU A 146 -7.83 1.72 -14.43
N ALA A 147 -6.96 1.12 -15.25
CA ALA A 147 -7.36 0.28 -16.38
C ALA A 147 -8.14 -0.95 -15.91
N GLY A 148 -7.82 -1.52 -14.74
CA GLY A 148 -8.52 -2.65 -14.13
C GLY A 148 -9.97 -2.35 -13.72
N PHE A 149 -10.33 -1.09 -13.48
CA PHE A 149 -11.72 -0.72 -13.12
C PHE A 149 -12.69 -0.89 -14.29
N THR A 150 -12.23 -0.74 -15.53
CA THR A 150 -13.06 -0.91 -16.73
C THR A 150 -13.56 -2.35 -16.92
N PRO A 151 -12.69 -3.38 -16.96
CA PRO A 151 -13.16 -4.76 -17.03
C PRO A 151 -13.94 -5.17 -15.78
N MET A 152 -13.59 -4.67 -14.58
CA MET A 152 -14.40 -4.93 -13.37
C MET A 152 -15.85 -4.44 -13.53
N ALA A 153 -16.04 -3.21 -14.03
CA ALA A 153 -17.38 -2.70 -14.32
C ALA A 153 -18.08 -3.47 -15.45
N ALA A 154 -17.35 -3.86 -16.49
CA ALA A 154 -17.90 -4.64 -17.60
C ALA A 154 -18.42 -6.01 -17.13
N ILE A 155 -17.64 -6.76 -16.33
CA ILE A 155 -18.04 -8.09 -15.85
C ILE A 155 -19.18 -8.04 -14.83
N SER A 156 -19.37 -6.92 -14.13
CA SER A 156 -20.44 -6.77 -13.12
C SER A 156 -21.85 -7.03 -13.69
N LYS A 157 -22.04 -6.80 -15.00
CA LYS A 157 -23.30 -7.05 -15.73
C LYS A 157 -23.61 -8.53 -15.93
N PHE A 158 -22.67 -9.43 -15.65
CA PHE A 158 -22.78 -10.87 -15.89
C PHE A 158 -22.93 -11.68 -14.59
N ALA A 159 -23.29 -11.04 -13.47
CA ALA A 159 -23.42 -11.70 -12.16
C ALA A 159 -24.50 -12.80 -12.08
N SER A 160 -25.40 -12.87 -13.07
CA SER A 160 -26.42 -13.92 -13.22
C SER A 160 -26.06 -14.98 -14.28
N ALA A 161 -24.95 -14.81 -14.99
CA ALA A 161 -24.50 -15.77 -16.01
C ALA A 161 -23.54 -16.80 -15.40
N THR A 162 -23.48 -17.99 -16.00
CA THR A 162 -22.45 -18.99 -15.69
C THR A 162 -21.24 -18.76 -16.57
N ALA A 163 -20.07 -18.62 -15.95
CA ALA A 163 -18.81 -18.45 -16.69
C ALA A 163 -18.36 -19.76 -17.35
N SER A 164 -17.69 -19.62 -18.49
CA SER A 164 -16.95 -20.67 -19.18
C SER A 164 -15.89 -20.01 -20.07
N GLU A 165 -15.00 -20.80 -20.68
CA GLU A 165 -14.00 -20.26 -21.60
C GLU A 165 -14.66 -19.40 -22.70
N GLY A 166 -14.22 -18.14 -22.82
CA GLY A 166 -14.78 -17.17 -23.75
C GLY A 166 -16.10 -16.51 -23.29
N LYS A 167 -16.60 -16.79 -22.08
CA LYS A 167 -17.86 -16.23 -21.56
C LYS A 167 -17.71 -15.73 -20.11
N PRO A 168 -17.89 -14.42 -19.85
CA PRO A 168 -17.86 -13.89 -18.49
C PRO A 168 -19.07 -14.35 -17.68
N GLY A 169 -18.92 -14.40 -16.36
CA GLY A 169 -19.99 -14.81 -15.45
C GLY A 169 -19.45 -15.32 -14.12
N LYS A 170 -20.26 -16.06 -13.38
CA LYS A 170 -19.87 -16.67 -12.11
C LYS A 170 -19.32 -18.09 -12.28
N LEU A 171 -18.21 -18.37 -11.60
CA LEU A 171 -17.77 -19.70 -11.21
C LEU A 171 -18.04 -19.87 -9.71
N GLY A 172 -19.10 -20.58 -9.36
CA GLY A 172 -19.59 -20.60 -7.98
C GLY A 172 -20.02 -19.20 -7.54
N THR A 173 -19.31 -18.62 -6.56
CA THR A 173 -19.55 -17.25 -6.07
C THR A 173 -18.61 -16.21 -6.69
N TYR A 174 -17.61 -16.63 -7.47
CA TYR A 174 -16.57 -15.76 -8.00
C TYR A 174 -16.93 -15.24 -9.38
N LEU A 175 -16.88 -13.92 -9.57
CA LEU A 175 -17.19 -13.27 -10.84
C LEU A 175 -15.92 -13.10 -11.67
N VAL A 176 -15.88 -13.72 -12.85
CA VAL A 176 -14.71 -13.75 -13.73
C VAL A 176 -15.04 -13.22 -15.12
N ASP A 177 -14.02 -12.73 -15.82
CA ASP A 177 -14.12 -12.39 -17.25
C ASP A 177 -14.11 -13.65 -18.15
N ASP A 178 -14.15 -13.43 -19.47
CA ASP A 178 -14.09 -14.47 -20.49
C ASP A 178 -12.80 -15.30 -20.46
N LYS A 179 -11.72 -14.75 -19.90
CA LYS A 179 -10.43 -15.39 -19.68
C LYS A 179 -10.31 -16.04 -18.30
N GLY A 180 -11.37 -16.05 -17.50
CA GLY A 180 -11.39 -16.63 -16.16
C GLY A 180 -10.68 -15.78 -15.10
N ILE A 181 -10.48 -14.49 -15.36
CA ILE A 181 -9.80 -13.56 -14.44
C ILE A 181 -10.80 -12.89 -13.51
N GLU A 182 -10.58 -13.04 -12.20
CA GLU A 182 -11.33 -12.35 -11.15
C GLU A 182 -10.74 -10.95 -10.89
N TRP A 183 -11.17 -9.96 -11.67
CA TRP A 183 -10.64 -8.58 -11.61
C TRP A 183 -10.73 -7.93 -10.22
N ALA A 184 -11.72 -8.31 -9.40
CA ALA A 184 -11.81 -7.85 -8.02
C ALA A 184 -10.56 -8.23 -7.20
N GLN A 185 -10.02 -9.43 -7.40
CA GLN A 185 -8.79 -9.88 -6.73
C GLN A 185 -7.56 -9.20 -7.31
N ILE A 186 -7.49 -9.03 -8.63
CA ILE A 186 -6.38 -8.32 -9.27
C ILE A 186 -6.25 -6.89 -8.69
N ILE A 187 -7.37 -6.17 -8.62
CA ILE A 187 -7.40 -4.81 -8.06
C ILE A 187 -7.04 -4.83 -6.58
N GLN A 188 -7.69 -5.70 -5.79
CA GLN A 188 -7.48 -5.73 -4.34
C GLN A 188 -6.04 -6.10 -4.02
N LYS A 189 -5.54 -7.25 -4.49
CA LYS A 189 -4.19 -7.68 -4.13
C LYS A 189 -3.15 -6.78 -4.80
N GLY A 190 -3.41 -6.29 -6.01
CA GLY A 190 -2.53 -5.32 -6.66
C GLY A 190 -2.32 -4.04 -5.85
N LEU A 191 -3.39 -3.51 -5.21
CA LEU A 191 -3.30 -2.37 -4.30
C LEU A 191 -2.64 -2.71 -2.95
N ILE A 192 -2.64 -3.97 -2.50
CA ILE A 192 -1.81 -4.38 -1.36
C ILE A 192 -0.34 -4.08 -1.67
N GLY A 193 0.15 -4.47 -2.85
CA GLY A 193 1.49 -4.14 -3.31
C GLY A 193 1.67 -2.64 -3.57
N ALA A 194 0.91 -2.10 -4.52
CA ALA A 194 1.14 -0.78 -5.08
C ALA A 194 0.83 0.38 -4.13
N PHE A 195 -0.10 0.18 -3.20
CA PHE A 195 -0.37 1.16 -2.15
C PHE A 195 0.30 0.75 -0.85
N GLN A 196 -0.08 -0.35 -0.21
CA GLN A 196 0.36 -0.60 1.16
C GLN A 196 1.84 -0.94 1.24
N VAL A 197 2.32 -1.94 0.50
CA VAL A 197 3.74 -2.34 0.52
C VAL A 197 4.61 -1.22 0.01
N ASP A 198 4.31 -0.64 -1.17
CA ASP A 198 5.13 0.42 -1.72
C ASP A 198 5.20 1.65 -0.81
N TYR A 199 4.03 2.17 -0.41
CA TYR A 199 3.99 3.42 0.34
C TYR A 199 4.56 3.24 1.75
N ILE A 200 4.22 2.16 2.45
CA ILE A 200 4.78 1.93 3.79
C ILE A 200 6.27 1.60 3.67
N ALA A 201 6.63 0.55 2.93
CA ALA A 201 7.97 -0.01 2.98
C ALA A 201 9.00 0.81 2.21
N ASN A 202 8.60 1.39 1.07
CA ASN A 202 9.53 2.09 0.17
C ASN A 202 9.44 3.63 0.26
N VAL A 203 8.41 4.19 0.91
CA VAL A 203 8.29 5.65 1.11
C VAL A 203 8.39 6.00 2.59
N LEU A 204 7.40 5.63 3.41
CA LEU A 204 7.33 6.04 4.83
C LEU A 204 8.49 5.47 5.67
N LEU A 205 8.91 4.24 5.39
CA LEU A 205 10.05 3.57 6.06
C LEU A 205 11.38 3.72 5.31
N SER A 206 11.45 4.61 4.31
CA SER A 206 12.71 4.90 3.59
C SER A 206 13.67 5.71 4.48
N ASP A 207 14.98 5.62 4.21
CA ASP A 207 15.98 6.42 4.94
C ASP A 207 15.67 7.93 4.87
N LYS A 208 15.14 8.41 3.73
CA LYS A 208 14.71 9.79 3.54
C LYS A 208 13.61 10.17 4.54
N ASN A 209 12.56 9.35 4.65
CA ASN A 209 11.42 9.67 5.52
C ASN A 209 11.72 9.42 7.01
N LEU A 210 12.60 8.46 7.31
CA LEU A 210 13.10 8.26 8.68
C LEU A 210 14.07 9.36 9.13
N ALA A 211 14.50 10.24 8.22
CA ALA A 211 15.30 11.43 8.50
C ALA A 211 14.47 12.74 8.53
N LEU A 212 13.13 12.65 8.48
CA LEU A 212 12.26 13.81 8.64
C LEU A 212 12.50 14.51 9.99
N ASP A 213 12.09 15.77 10.05
CA ASP A 213 12.28 16.57 11.25
C ASP A 213 11.56 15.96 12.46
N ASN A 214 12.31 15.90 13.56
CA ASN A 214 11.85 15.45 14.87
C ASN A 214 12.18 16.47 15.98
N GLN A 215 12.59 17.68 15.60
CA GLN A 215 13.03 18.72 16.52
C GLN A 215 12.01 19.85 16.63
N THR A 216 11.14 20.00 15.64
CA THR A 216 10.10 21.02 15.62
C THR A 216 8.71 20.41 15.47
N LEU A 217 7.73 21.02 16.13
CA LEU A 217 6.33 20.66 15.94
C LEU A 217 5.85 21.18 14.59
N VAL A 218 5.04 20.38 13.90
CA VAL A 218 4.30 20.85 12.74
C VAL A 218 3.35 21.96 13.19
N SER A 219 3.25 23.05 12.41
CA SER A 219 2.45 24.22 12.77
C SER A 219 1.00 23.84 13.09
N GLY A 220 0.52 24.24 14.26
CA GLY A 220 -0.84 23.94 14.75
C GLY A 220 -1.06 22.47 15.16
N LYS A 221 -0.02 21.65 15.24
CA LYS A 221 -0.08 20.23 15.62
C LYS A 221 0.78 19.96 16.85
N ASN A 222 0.53 18.82 17.50
CA ASN A 222 1.26 18.38 18.68
C ASN A 222 2.31 17.29 18.38
N TYR A 223 2.64 17.10 17.11
CA TYR A 223 3.60 16.12 16.62
C TYR A 223 4.62 16.74 15.68
N THR A 224 5.75 16.07 15.53
CA THR A 224 6.77 16.37 14.53
C THR A 224 6.43 15.71 13.19
N ALA A 225 7.17 16.04 12.13
CA ALA A 225 6.99 15.42 10.83
C ALA A 225 7.33 13.92 10.85
N LEU A 226 8.39 13.52 11.56
CA LEU A 226 8.79 12.12 11.68
C LEU A 226 7.79 11.28 12.48
N GLU A 227 7.25 11.85 13.57
CA GLU A 227 6.20 11.21 14.34
C GLU A 227 4.97 10.92 13.50
N GLN A 228 4.50 11.92 12.75
CA GLN A 228 3.33 11.72 11.91
C GLN A 228 3.58 10.75 10.75
N ASN A 229 4.76 10.79 10.14
CA ASN A 229 5.15 9.80 9.14
C ASN A 229 5.03 8.36 9.68
N TRP A 230 5.39 8.15 10.95
CA TRP A 230 5.30 6.84 11.60
C TRP A 230 3.87 6.47 12.03
N ASP A 231 3.10 7.42 12.55
CA ASP A 231 1.70 7.21 12.95
C ASP A 231 0.80 6.89 11.74
N GLU A 232 1.11 7.47 10.58
CA GLU A 232 0.43 7.15 9.32
C GLU A 232 0.60 5.67 8.93
N ILE A 233 1.78 5.07 9.14
CA ILE A 233 2.01 3.64 8.90
C ILE A 233 1.04 2.81 9.73
N PHE A 234 0.91 3.10 11.03
CA PHE A 234 0.01 2.38 11.92
C PHE A 234 -1.43 2.46 11.43
N GLY A 235 -1.90 3.66 11.07
CA GLY A 235 -3.26 3.87 10.57
C GLY A 235 -3.55 3.21 9.21
N ILE A 236 -2.53 2.97 8.38
CA ILE A 236 -2.68 2.22 7.11
C ILE A 236 -2.72 0.71 7.35
N ILE A 237 -1.92 0.20 8.30
CA ILE A 237 -1.82 -1.23 8.58
C ILE A 237 -3.04 -1.74 9.32
N THR A 238 -3.60 -0.96 10.25
CA THR A 238 -4.70 -1.41 11.11
C THR A 238 -5.67 -0.31 11.50
N ALA A 239 -6.91 -0.72 11.80
CA ALA A 239 -7.90 0.11 12.47
C ALA A 239 -8.08 -0.28 13.96
N ASN A 240 -7.32 -1.26 14.44
CA ASN A 240 -7.37 -1.72 15.82
C ASN A 240 -6.37 -0.92 16.67
N PRO A 241 -6.64 -0.71 17.97
CA PRO A 241 -5.71 -0.05 18.88
C PRO A 241 -4.44 -0.90 19.15
N VAL A 242 -4.53 -2.20 18.88
CA VAL A 242 -3.46 -3.19 18.95
C VAL A 242 -3.52 -4.00 17.65
N TYR A 243 -2.49 -3.89 16.81
CA TYR A 243 -2.42 -4.69 15.59
C TYR A 243 -2.35 -6.18 15.94
N GLY A 244 -3.22 -6.98 15.35
CA GLY A 244 -3.35 -8.41 15.63
C GLY A 244 -3.98 -8.74 16.99
N GLY A 245 -4.40 -7.73 17.78
CA GLY A 245 -5.04 -7.95 19.08
C GLY A 245 -6.41 -8.63 19.01
N LYS A 246 -6.97 -8.79 17.80
CA LYS A 246 -8.22 -9.53 17.53
C LYS A 246 -8.00 -10.87 16.81
N ALA A 247 -6.75 -11.32 16.67
CA ALA A 247 -6.45 -12.55 15.97
C ALA A 247 -7.00 -13.77 16.72
N THR A 248 -7.55 -14.70 15.94
CA THR A 248 -8.04 -16.02 16.35
C THR A 248 -7.34 -17.09 15.51
N ALA A 249 -7.70 -18.36 15.70
CA ALA A 249 -7.19 -19.45 14.88
C ALA A 249 -7.58 -19.35 13.39
N THR A 250 -8.65 -18.61 13.06
CA THR A 250 -9.24 -18.56 11.72
C THR A 250 -9.33 -17.16 11.11
N SER A 251 -8.97 -16.11 11.86
CA SER A 251 -8.98 -14.74 11.36
C SER A 251 -7.96 -13.89 12.10
N SER A 252 -7.34 -12.92 11.43
CA SER A 252 -6.46 -11.94 12.08
C SER A 252 -7.22 -10.79 12.73
N GLY A 253 -8.46 -10.52 12.32
CA GLY A 253 -9.16 -9.27 12.63
C GLY A 253 -8.57 -8.03 11.93
N GLU A 254 -7.66 -8.23 10.98
CA GLU A 254 -6.99 -7.19 10.20
C GLU A 254 -7.48 -7.15 8.75
N SER A 255 -7.03 -6.17 7.97
CA SER A 255 -7.36 -6.06 6.54
C SER A 255 -6.11 -6.02 5.67
N PHE A 256 -6.22 -6.55 4.46
CA PHE A 256 -5.21 -6.40 3.41
C PHE A 256 -3.82 -6.84 3.87
N ILE A 257 -2.75 -6.06 3.69
CA ILE A 257 -1.41 -6.49 4.12
C ILE A 257 -1.36 -6.97 5.57
N GLY A 258 -2.16 -6.38 6.47
CA GLY A 258 -2.28 -6.82 7.86
C GLY A 258 -2.84 -8.23 8.00
N SER A 259 -3.83 -8.62 7.19
CA SER A 259 -4.33 -10.00 7.18
C SER A 259 -3.38 -10.97 6.50
N TYR A 260 -2.66 -10.53 5.47
CA TYR A 260 -1.71 -11.39 4.74
C TYR A 260 -0.40 -11.63 5.49
N LEU A 261 0.01 -10.71 6.36
CA LEU A 261 1.05 -10.98 7.35
C LEU A 261 0.65 -12.16 8.25
N TRP A 262 -0.60 -12.22 8.73
CA TRP A 262 -1.09 -13.36 9.51
C TRP A 262 -1.16 -14.65 8.70
N GLU A 263 -1.68 -14.61 7.48
CA GLU A 263 -1.90 -15.84 6.70
C GLU A 263 -0.59 -16.43 6.16
N TYR A 264 0.31 -15.58 5.65
CA TYR A 264 1.50 -15.99 4.89
C TYR A 264 2.84 -15.59 5.51
N ASN A 265 2.82 -14.92 6.66
CA ASN A 265 4.02 -14.67 7.47
C ASN A 265 3.72 -14.79 8.98
N LYS A 266 3.19 -15.94 9.38
CA LYS A 266 2.80 -16.25 10.77
C LYS A 266 3.90 -16.00 11.80
N GLU A 267 5.16 -16.16 11.39
CA GLU A 267 6.32 -15.95 12.25
C GLU A 267 6.50 -14.48 12.65
N ASP A 268 6.39 -13.56 11.69
CA ASP A 268 6.62 -12.14 11.94
C ASP A 268 5.34 -11.39 12.32
N PHE A 269 4.16 -11.89 11.95
CA PHE A 269 2.87 -11.30 12.33
C PHE A 269 2.80 -10.82 13.79
N PRO A 270 3.12 -11.64 14.82
CA PRO A 270 3.08 -11.19 16.22
C PRO A 270 4.14 -10.12 16.56
N LYS A 271 5.21 -10.01 15.77
CA LYS A 271 6.32 -9.05 16.00
C LYS A 271 5.95 -7.63 15.52
N ILE A 272 5.01 -7.48 14.59
CA ILE A 272 4.70 -6.20 13.92
C ILE A 272 4.18 -5.14 14.88
N HIS A 273 3.25 -5.48 15.78
CA HIS A 273 2.69 -4.48 16.70
C HIS A 273 3.76 -3.91 17.63
N LYS A 274 4.58 -4.81 18.21
CA LYS A 274 5.71 -4.42 19.05
C LYS A 274 6.74 -3.60 18.26
N ALA A 275 6.99 -3.91 16.99
CA ALA A 275 7.88 -3.11 16.15
C ALA A 275 7.33 -1.69 15.87
N LEU A 276 6.03 -1.56 15.60
CA LEU A 276 5.36 -0.27 15.41
C LEU A 276 5.43 0.59 16.69
N LEU A 277 5.14 0.01 17.85
CA LEU A 277 5.27 0.68 19.15
C LEU A 277 6.72 1.09 19.43
N THR A 278 7.66 0.17 19.24
CA THR A 278 9.08 0.39 19.56
C THR A 278 9.69 1.44 18.63
N GLY A 279 9.34 1.46 17.35
CA GLY A 279 9.80 2.51 16.44
C GLY A 279 9.23 3.88 16.77
N ARG A 280 7.95 3.97 17.17
CA ARG A 280 7.36 5.24 17.61
C ARG A 280 8.00 5.77 18.89
N ALA A 281 8.35 4.87 19.82
CA ALA A 281 9.12 5.21 21.02
C ALA A 281 10.57 5.59 20.70
N ALA A 282 11.21 4.95 19.72
CA ALA A 282 12.55 5.30 19.27
C ALA A 282 12.60 6.72 18.69
N ILE A 283 11.53 7.16 18.00
CA ILE A 283 11.37 8.56 17.58
C ILE A 283 11.31 9.49 18.80
N VAL A 284 10.50 9.17 19.81
CA VAL A 284 10.44 9.96 21.07
C VAL A 284 11.80 10.01 21.77
N ASN A 285 12.57 8.92 21.72
CA ASN A 285 13.87 8.82 22.39
C ASN A 285 15.04 9.34 21.54
N ASN A 286 14.78 9.86 20.33
CA ASN A 286 15.80 10.24 19.35
C ASN A 286 16.79 9.10 19.00
N ASP A 287 16.35 7.85 19.12
CA ASP A 287 17.12 6.63 18.87
C ASP A 287 16.98 6.19 17.40
N LYS A 288 17.77 6.81 16.53
CA LYS A 288 17.74 6.54 15.08
C LYS A 288 18.12 5.10 14.74
N THR A 289 19.00 4.47 15.52
CA THR A 289 19.46 3.11 15.27
C THR A 289 18.33 2.12 15.51
N LEU A 290 17.65 2.21 16.65
CA LEU A 290 16.52 1.34 16.93
C LEU A 290 15.35 1.58 15.97
N LEU A 291 15.09 2.84 15.61
CA LEU A 291 14.08 3.20 14.60
C LEU A 291 14.32 2.45 13.28
N LYS A 292 15.54 2.49 12.75
CA LYS A 292 15.91 1.80 11.50
C LYS A 292 15.83 0.28 11.61
N THR A 293 16.14 -0.28 12.78
CA THR A 293 15.96 -1.71 13.06
C THR A 293 14.48 -2.11 12.97
N GLN A 294 13.57 -1.34 13.59
CA GLN A 294 12.13 -1.63 13.51
C GLN A 294 11.58 -1.42 12.09
N ALA A 295 12.04 -0.39 11.38
CA ALA A 295 11.68 -0.17 9.98
C ALA A 295 12.08 -1.37 9.10
N THR A 296 13.32 -1.86 9.24
CA THR A 296 13.82 -3.02 8.48
C THR A 296 13.00 -4.28 8.75
N LEU A 297 12.61 -4.53 10.01
CA LEU A 297 11.76 -5.65 10.38
C LEU A 297 10.40 -5.59 9.66
N ILE A 298 9.72 -4.45 9.73
CA ILE A 298 8.39 -4.27 9.13
C ILE A 298 8.47 -4.43 7.60
N ARG A 299 9.47 -3.80 6.96
CA ARG A 299 9.67 -3.90 5.51
C ARG A 299 9.88 -5.36 5.06
N SER A 300 10.79 -6.06 5.73
CA SER A 300 11.11 -7.47 5.44
C SER A 300 9.87 -8.36 5.62
N ALA A 301 9.12 -8.16 6.70
CA ALA A 301 7.93 -8.94 6.98
C ALA A 301 6.83 -8.77 5.93
N MET A 302 6.64 -7.54 5.41
CA MET A 302 5.68 -7.25 4.34
C MET A 302 6.07 -7.92 3.02
N GLU A 303 7.36 -7.85 2.63
CA GLU A 303 7.84 -8.53 1.41
C GLU A 303 7.70 -10.05 1.50
N LYS A 304 8.07 -10.64 2.64
CA LYS A 304 7.88 -12.07 2.92
C LYS A 304 6.41 -12.47 2.84
N ALA A 305 5.50 -11.65 3.34
CA ALA A 305 4.06 -11.92 3.29
C ALA A 305 3.51 -11.94 1.85
N ILE A 306 3.87 -10.97 0.99
CA ILE A 306 3.36 -10.94 -0.39
C ILE A 306 3.98 -12.04 -1.26
N ALA A 307 5.25 -12.39 -1.04
CA ALA A 307 5.89 -13.53 -1.72
C ALA A 307 5.28 -14.87 -1.27
N GLY A 308 5.08 -15.04 0.03
CA GLY A 308 4.38 -16.20 0.60
C GLY A 308 2.95 -16.32 0.08
N ALA A 309 2.22 -15.20 -0.05
CA ALA A 309 0.88 -15.18 -0.61
C ALA A 309 0.88 -15.60 -2.08
N ALA A 310 1.76 -15.03 -2.92
CA ALA A 310 1.89 -15.41 -4.33
C ALA A 310 2.13 -16.93 -4.48
N LEU A 311 3.10 -17.49 -3.76
CA LEU A 311 3.39 -18.93 -3.76
C LEU A 311 2.21 -19.76 -3.24
N GLY A 312 1.58 -19.31 -2.16
CA GLY A 312 0.46 -20.00 -1.55
C GLY A 312 -0.74 -20.12 -2.47
N TYR A 313 -1.03 -19.07 -3.25
CA TYR A 313 -2.13 -19.06 -4.20
C TYR A 313 -1.83 -19.86 -5.48
N LEU A 314 -0.59 -19.82 -5.96
CA LEU A 314 -0.13 -20.77 -6.99
C LEU A 314 -0.30 -22.22 -6.52
N GLY A 315 0.04 -22.51 -5.26
CA GLY A 315 -0.18 -23.81 -4.63
C GLY A 315 -1.67 -24.19 -4.52
N LYS A 316 -2.52 -23.27 -4.06
CA LYS A 316 -3.98 -23.47 -3.97
C LYS A 316 -4.60 -23.76 -5.34
N TRP A 317 -4.11 -23.13 -6.42
CA TRP A 317 -4.53 -23.47 -7.79
C TRP A 317 -4.21 -24.94 -8.13
N LYS A 318 -3.00 -25.43 -7.81
CA LYS A 318 -2.60 -26.81 -8.09
C LYS A 318 -3.44 -27.83 -7.32
N THR A 319 -3.79 -27.53 -6.08
CA THR A 319 -4.53 -28.45 -5.20
C THR A 319 -6.05 -28.35 -5.35
N ALA A 320 -6.56 -27.39 -6.12
CA ALA A 320 -8.00 -27.24 -6.37
C ALA A 320 -8.61 -28.40 -7.17
N GLY A 321 -7.79 -29.20 -7.86
CA GLY A 321 -8.24 -30.38 -8.60
C GLY A 321 -9.28 -30.02 -9.67
N THR A 322 -10.46 -30.66 -9.60
CA THR A 322 -11.58 -30.40 -10.53
C THR A 322 -12.45 -29.21 -10.12
N ASN A 323 -12.20 -28.59 -8.96
CA ASN A 323 -12.94 -27.41 -8.52
C ASN A 323 -12.46 -26.15 -9.25
N THR A 324 -13.02 -25.94 -10.44
CA THR A 324 -12.67 -24.82 -11.33
C THR A 324 -12.92 -23.47 -10.68
N ALA A 325 -13.96 -23.34 -9.84
CA ALA A 325 -14.25 -22.10 -9.12
C ALA A 325 -13.15 -21.75 -8.11
N ALA A 326 -12.74 -22.72 -7.28
CA ALA A 326 -11.64 -22.53 -6.33
C ALA A 326 -10.30 -22.27 -7.04
N ALA A 327 -10.05 -22.93 -8.18
CA ALA A 327 -8.86 -22.69 -8.98
C ALA A 327 -8.83 -21.26 -9.56
N ALA A 328 -9.94 -20.80 -10.15
CA ALA A 328 -10.04 -19.45 -10.71
C ALA A 328 -9.85 -18.38 -9.64
N HIS A 329 -10.48 -18.56 -8.48
CA HIS A 329 -10.32 -17.66 -7.35
C HIS A 329 -8.85 -17.60 -6.86
N ALA A 330 -8.24 -18.76 -6.64
CA ALA A 330 -6.84 -18.85 -6.24
C ALA A 330 -5.92 -18.17 -7.27
N MET A 331 -6.19 -18.33 -8.57
CA MET A 331 -5.41 -17.66 -9.61
C MET A 331 -5.61 -16.15 -9.59
N GLY A 332 -6.84 -15.65 -9.43
CA GLY A 332 -7.11 -14.21 -9.31
C GLY A 332 -6.31 -13.58 -8.16
N GLU A 333 -6.31 -14.21 -6.99
CA GLU A 333 -5.51 -13.75 -5.85
C GLU A 333 -4.00 -13.86 -6.12
N GLY A 334 -3.55 -14.98 -6.67
CA GLY A 334 -2.15 -15.23 -7.02
C GLY A 334 -1.59 -14.20 -7.99
N LEU A 335 -2.31 -13.89 -9.08
CA LEU A 335 -1.92 -12.90 -10.06
C LEU A 335 -1.78 -11.50 -9.45
N GLY A 336 -2.72 -11.08 -8.60
CA GLY A 336 -2.61 -9.77 -7.95
C GLY A 336 -1.46 -9.69 -6.94
N PHE A 337 -1.10 -10.80 -6.27
CA PHE A 337 0.12 -10.86 -5.45
C PHE A 337 1.40 -10.91 -6.27
N ILE A 338 1.41 -11.60 -7.41
CA ILE A 338 2.55 -11.56 -8.35
C ILE A 338 2.76 -10.14 -8.88
N TYR A 339 1.68 -9.41 -9.20
CA TYR A 339 1.75 -7.99 -9.50
C TYR A 339 2.40 -7.21 -8.35
N SER A 340 2.02 -7.51 -7.09
CA SER A 340 2.58 -6.84 -5.90
C SER A 340 4.08 -7.04 -5.70
N LEU A 341 4.66 -8.14 -6.20
CA LEU A 341 6.09 -8.43 -6.05
C LEU A 341 6.98 -7.34 -6.67
N ARG A 342 6.48 -6.53 -7.61
CA ARG A 342 7.24 -5.41 -8.19
C ARG A 342 7.68 -4.36 -7.16
N TYR A 343 7.04 -4.32 -5.99
CA TYR A 343 7.33 -3.38 -4.91
C TYR A 343 8.24 -3.96 -3.83
N ALA A 344 8.70 -5.22 -3.98
CA ALA A 344 9.59 -5.88 -3.03
C ALA A 344 11.07 -5.52 -3.28
N LYS A 345 11.42 -4.27 -2.96
CA LYS A 345 12.75 -3.70 -3.24
C LYS A 345 13.86 -4.33 -2.40
N MET A 346 13.60 -4.84 -1.20
CA MET A 346 14.62 -5.51 -0.38
C MET A 346 15.09 -6.83 -1.00
N ASN A 347 14.21 -7.49 -1.76
CA ASN A 347 14.54 -8.69 -2.54
C ASN A 347 14.92 -8.37 -4.00
N ASN A 348 15.20 -7.09 -4.31
CA ASN A 348 15.54 -6.61 -5.65
C ASN A 348 14.51 -7.00 -6.72
N ALA A 349 13.25 -7.21 -6.37
CA ALA A 349 12.18 -7.44 -7.33
C ALA A 349 11.73 -6.12 -7.94
N ASP A 350 11.25 -6.19 -9.18
CA ASP A 350 10.88 -5.03 -9.99
C ASP A 350 9.72 -5.37 -10.94
N ALA A 351 9.32 -4.38 -11.73
CA ALA A 351 8.26 -4.55 -12.72
C ALA A 351 8.61 -5.62 -13.75
N ALA A 352 9.85 -5.68 -14.23
CA ALA A 352 10.28 -6.66 -15.23
C ALA A 352 10.13 -8.11 -14.72
N PHE A 353 10.54 -8.38 -13.48
CA PHE A 353 10.34 -9.67 -12.83
C PHE A 353 8.85 -10.02 -12.70
N SER A 354 8.05 -9.09 -12.19
CA SER A 354 6.60 -9.28 -12.00
C SER A 354 5.88 -9.52 -13.33
N ASP A 355 6.11 -8.67 -14.32
CA ASP A 355 5.47 -8.74 -15.64
C ASP A 355 5.87 -10.01 -16.39
N GLY A 356 7.13 -10.45 -16.27
CA GLY A 356 7.58 -11.74 -16.82
C GLY A 356 6.77 -12.92 -16.31
N LEU A 357 6.48 -12.96 -15.00
CA LEU A 357 5.65 -14.00 -14.39
C LEU A 357 4.19 -13.93 -14.88
N LEU A 358 3.60 -12.73 -14.86
CA LEU A 358 2.20 -12.52 -15.26
C LEU A 358 1.96 -12.88 -16.73
N ASN A 359 2.89 -12.49 -17.61
CA ASN A 359 2.86 -12.81 -19.04
C ASN A 359 2.94 -14.32 -19.28
N ASN A 360 3.87 -15.01 -18.61
CA ASN A 360 4.04 -16.46 -18.76
C ASN A 360 2.86 -17.27 -18.21
N LEU A 361 2.19 -16.76 -17.18
CA LEU A 361 0.99 -17.39 -16.63
C LEU A 361 -0.22 -17.20 -17.54
N VAL A 362 -0.68 -15.95 -17.69
CA VAL A 362 -2.01 -15.65 -18.25
C VAL A 362 -2.01 -14.64 -19.39
N TYR A 363 -1.18 -13.59 -19.37
CA TYR A 363 -1.37 -12.50 -20.33
C TYR A 363 -0.87 -12.82 -21.75
N SER A 364 0.13 -13.70 -21.90
CA SER A 364 0.55 -14.23 -23.21
C SER A 364 -0.22 -15.49 -23.62
N ALA A 365 -1.11 -16.01 -22.77
CA ALA A 365 -1.92 -17.19 -23.07
C ALA A 365 -3.25 -16.76 -23.71
N PRO A 366 -3.58 -17.20 -24.95
CA PRO A 366 -4.83 -16.80 -25.61
C PRO A 366 -6.08 -17.06 -24.76
N ASN A 367 -6.06 -18.15 -23.98
CA ASN A 367 -7.19 -18.61 -23.18
C ASN A 367 -7.05 -18.24 -21.68
N GLY A 368 -6.09 -17.37 -21.30
CA GLY A 368 -5.93 -16.90 -19.93
C GLY A 368 -5.82 -18.03 -18.89
N PHE A 369 -6.67 -17.97 -17.86
CA PHE A 369 -6.75 -19.00 -16.80
C PHE A 369 -7.04 -20.40 -17.37
N TRP A 370 -7.88 -20.50 -18.41
CA TRP A 370 -8.31 -21.78 -18.98
C TRP A 370 -7.16 -22.57 -19.62
N GLY A 371 -6.09 -21.87 -20.04
CA GLY A 371 -4.88 -22.47 -20.63
C GLY A 371 -3.72 -22.64 -19.65
N LEU A 372 -3.97 -22.62 -18.34
CA LEU A 372 -2.93 -22.84 -17.33
C LEU A 372 -2.56 -24.32 -17.20
N THR A 373 -1.28 -24.57 -16.92
CA THR A 373 -0.74 -25.91 -16.74
C THR A 373 0.15 -25.95 -15.50
N ASN A 374 0.33 -27.13 -14.91
CA ASN A 374 1.26 -27.31 -13.79
C ASN A 374 2.67 -26.79 -14.11
N ALA A 375 3.16 -26.99 -15.34
CA ALA A 375 4.46 -26.51 -15.75
C ALA A 375 4.61 -24.98 -15.66
N LYS A 376 3.59 -24.21 -16.05
CA LYS A 376 3.59 -22.75 -15.91
C LYS A 376 3.61 -22.32 -14.45
N ILE A 377 2.82 -22.99 -13.61
CA ILE A 377 2.75 -22.71 -12.16
C ILE A 377 4.07 -23.04 -11.47
N ASP A 378 4.69 -24.16 -11.83
CA ASP A 378 5.98 -24.59 -11.28
C ASP A 378 7.09 -23.61 -11.69
N ALA A 379 7.11 -23.18 -12.95
CA ALA A 379 8.06 -22.17 -13.42
C ALA A 379 7.92 -20.84 -12.65
N ALA A 380 6.69 -20.36 -12.45
CA ALA A 380 6.44 -19.14 -11.68
C ALA A 380 6.83 -19.32 -10.20
N SER A 381 6.48 -20.45 -9.60
CA SER A 381 6.79 -20.76 -8.20
C SER A 381 8.31 -20.82 -7.97
N SER A 382 9.04 -21.51 -8.86
CA SER A 382 10.51 -21.60 -8.79
C SER A 382 11.16 -20.23 -8.91
N ALA A 383 10.71 -19.39 -9.85
CA ALA A 383 11.26 -18.04 -10.01
C ALA A 383 11.03 -17.17 -8.76
N ILE A 384 9.84 -17.23 -8.15
CA ILE A 384 9.55 -16.51 -6.90
C ILE A 384 10.42 -17.05 -5.75
N LYS A 385 10.50 -18.38 -5.58
CA LYS A 385 11.34 -19.00 -4.56
C LYS A 385 12.81 -18.56 -4.67
N THR A 386 13.37 -18.59 -5.87
CA THR A 386 14.75 -18.12 -6.11
C THR A 386 14.90 -16.64 -5.79
N LYS A 387 13.99 -15.78 -6.25
CA LYS A 387 14.08 -14.33 -6.05
C LYS A 387 14.03 -13.92 -4.58
N PHE A 388 13.20 -14.60 -3.79
CA PHE A 388 12.97 -14.29 -2.38
C PHE A 388 13.72 -15.22 -1.42
N ASN A 389 14.59 -16.11 -1.94
CA ASN A 389 15.33 -17.11 -1.16
C ASN A 389 14.42 -17.97 -0.24
N ILE A 390 13.26 -18.37 -0.76
CA ILE A 390 12.28 -19.23 -0.06
C ILE A 390 12.53 -20.68 -0.48
N GLN A 391 12.68 -21.57 0.50
CA GLN A 391 12.92 -23.00 0.28
C GLN A 391 11.64 -23.73 -0.20
#